data_AF-A0A7S8ILV7-F1
#
_entry.id   AF-A0A7S8ILV7-F1
#
_cell.length_a   1.000
_cell.length_b   1.000
_cell.length_c   1.000
_cell.angle_alpha   90.00
_cell.angle_beta   90.00
_cell.angle_gamma   90.00
#
_symmetry.space_group_name_H-M   'P 1'
#
loop_
_entity.id
_entity.type
_entity.pdbx_description
1 polymer ?
#
loop_
_entity_poly.entity_id
_entity_poly.type
_entity_poly.pdbx_seq_one_letter_code
_entity_poly.pdbx_strand_id
1 'polypeptide(L)'
;MTIINLKAAATALGGDAYSSNRILCPGPGHGRNDRSLSVTFTTDGFVCNSFAGDDWKECRDHVKAKLGLSDDRAAPANQNFAPDHSTIVDEARRVDIAARIWAETIPLPGTLAETYLNSRGLSYDGEELRFHPGRRMMVAMMTDAVTGEPCGVHRTFLDTNGKKLDRKMLGRARGAVVRLSSDEDVTTGLAIAEGIETALAVPFRPVWACLSAGAMSAFPVLAGIEALTIFADNDASGTGIAAAHECGRRWHAAGREITVAEPVDAGVDFADVVGEAA
;
A
#
# COMPACT_ATOMS: atom_id res chain seq x y z
N MET A 1 34.46 0.45 14.00
CA MET A 1 33.15 -0.24 14.16
C MET A 1 32.57 0.24 15.47
N THR A 2 31.81 1.33 15.41
CA THR A 2 31.24 1.96 16.60
C THR A 2 29.80 1.49 16.68
N ILE A 3 29.46 0.72 17.72
CA ILE A 3 28.07 0.35 18.00
C ILE A 3 27.34 1.67 18.27
N ILE A 4 26.54 2.14 17.32
CA ILE A 4 25.76 3.36 17.50
C ILE A 4 24.71 3.08 18.58
N ASN A 5 24.85 3.74 19.71
CA ASN A 5 23.85 3.69 20.77
C ASN A 5 22.60 4.45 20.28
N LEU A 6 21.57 3.71 19.89
CA LEU A 6 20.35 4.27 19.30
C LEU A 6 19.65 5.29 20.20
N LYS A 7 19.73 5.12 21.54
CA LYS A 7 19.16 6.07 22.49
C LYS A 7 19.92 7.41 22.50
N ALA A 8 21.23 7.36 22.36
CA ALA A 8 22.06 8.54 22.22
C ALA A 8 21.81 9.24 20.87
N ALA A 9 21.68 8.46 19.78
CA ALA A 9 21.35 8.98 18.45
C ALA A 9 19.96 9.65 18.43
N ALA A 10 18.94 9.06 19.06
CA ALA A 10 17.60 9.63 19.16
C ALA A 10 17.63 10.98 19.90
N THR A 11 18.38 11.04 21.00
CA THR A 11 18.58 12.27 21.79
C THR A 11 19.25 13.35 20.95
N ALA A 12 20.33 13.02 20.24
CA ALA A 12 21.05 13.96 19.38
C ALA A 12 20.19 14.46 18.21
N LEU A 13 19.35 13.59 17.65
CA LEU A 13 18.43 13.94 16.56
C LEU A 13 17.22 14.76 17.04
N GLY A 14 16.94 14.77 18.33
CA GLY A 14 15.74 15.36 18.91
C GLY A 14 14.47 14.56 18.60
N GLY A 15 14.63 13.25 18.43
CA GLY A 15 13.60 12.32 17.98
C GLY A 15 13.41 11.13 18.91
N ASP A 16 12.55 10.21 18.48
CA ASP A 16 12.16 9.03 19.23
C ASP A 16 12.57 7.75 18.48
N ALA A 17 13.28 6.87 19.16
CA ALA A 17 13.53 5.51 18.67
C ALA A 17 12.25 4.68 18.80
N TYR A 18 11.81 4.08 17.69
CA TYR A 18 10.56 3.29 17.67
C TYR A 18 10.77 1.85 17.17
N SER A 19 11.99 1.51 16.75
CA SER A 19 12.41 0.13 16.47
C SER A 19 13.86 -0.08 16.92
N SER A 20 14.38 -1.30 16.71
CA SER A 20 15.76 -1.68 17.03
C SER A 20 16.82 -0.89 16.24
N ASN A 21 16.45 -0.23 15.15
CA ASN A 21 17.37 0.53 14.30
C ASN A 21 16.77 1.79 13.66
N ARG A 22 15.58 2.24 14.09
CA ARG A 22 14.90 3.40 13.50
C ARG A 22 14.55 4.47 14.51
N ILE A 23 14.69 5.72 14.06
CA ILE A 23 14.34 6.94 14.79
C ILE A 23 13.44 7.79 13.92
N LEU A 24 12.39 8.36 14.51
CA LEU A 24 11.65 9.49 13.92
C LEU A 24 12.13 10.78 14.56
N CYS A 25 12.49 11.76 13.75
CA CYS A 25 13.01 13.04 14.22
C CYS A 25 12.49 14.20 13.35
N PRO A 26 12.68 15.44 13.79
CA PRO A 26 12.36 16.61 12.98
C PRO A 26 13.18 16.64 11.70
N GLY A 27 12.54 16.97 10.58
CA GLY A 27 13.22 17.28 9.32
C GLY A 27 14.03 18.60 9.39
N PRO A 28 14.86 18.88 8.37
CA PRO A 28 15.58 20.14 8.27
C PRO A 28 14.61 21.34 8.21
N GLY A 29 14.76 22.31 9.12
CA GLY A 29 13.88 23.49 9.18
C GLY A 29 12.53 23.26 9.89
N HIS A 30 12.24 22.05 10.34
CA HIS A 30 10.99 21.73 11.04
C HIS A 30 11.08 21.94 12.56
N GLY A 31 9.93 22.10 13.21
CA GLY A 31 9.82 22.33 14.64
C GLY A 31 10.27 21.13 15.49
N ARG A 32 10.67 21.37 16.74
CA ARG A 32 11.25 20.33 17.63
C ARG A 32 10.37 19.08 17.86
N ASN A 33 9.06 19.23 17.76
CA ASN A 33 8.10 18.14 17.96
C ASN A 33 7.74 17.40 16.65
N ASP A 34 8.31 17.82 15.53
CA ASP A 34 8.08 17.20 14.23
C ASP A 34 8.70 15.79 14.15
N ARG A 35 8.04 14.90 13.40
CA ARG A 35 8.44 13.50 13.18
C ARG A 35 8.42 13.14 11.69
N SER A 36 8.64 14.14 10.84
CA SER A 36 8.62 13.99 9.38
C SER A 36 9.83 13.25 8.82
N LEU A 37 10.93 13.11 9.57
CA LEU A 37 12.13 12.44 9.10
C LEU A 37 12.36 11.10 9.80
N SER A 38 12.32 10.01 9.03
CA SER A 38 12.74 8.68 9.49
C SER A 38 14.22 8.45 9.18
N VAL A 39 14.98 8.05 10.20
CA VAL A 39 16.38 7.64 10.09
C VAL A 39 16.49 6.16 10.42
N THR A 40 16.94 5.36 9.45
CA THR A 40 17.18 3.91 9.62
C THR A 40 18.67 3.64 9.61
N PHE A 41 19.21 3.11 10.70
CA PHE A 41 20.62 2.73 10.81
C PHE A 41 20.84 1.35 10.21
N THR A 42 21.92 1.23 9.43
CA THR A 42 22.38 0.00 8.78
C THR A 42 23.79 -0.34 9.26
N THR A 43 24.33 -1.47 8.84
CA THR A 43 25.72 -1.87 9.13
C THR A 43 26.74 -0.87 8.61
N ASP A 44 26.41 -0.19 7.51
CA ASP A 44 27.33 0.66 6.75
C ASP A 44 27.00 2.16 6.84
N GLY A 45 26.00 2.54 7.63
CA GLY A 45 25.62 3.93 7.83
C GLY A 45 24.17 4.11 8.24
N PHE A 46 23.45 4.96 7.51
CA PHE A 46 22.03 5.21 7.72
C PHE A 46 21.34 5.67 6.44
N VAL A 47 20.02 5.51 6.40
CA VAL A 47 19.14 5.99 5.34
C VAL A 47 18.13 6.97 5.93
N CYS A 48 17.86 8.04 5.19
CA CYS A 48 16.86 9.05 5.52
C CYS A 48 15.64 8.91 4.61
N ASN A 49 14.44 8.99 5.19
CA ASN A 49 13.20 9.09 4.45
C ASN A 49 12.37 10.24 5.03
N SER A 50 12.13 11.29 4.23
CA SER A 50 11.24 12.39 4.61
C SER A 50 9.80 12.05 4.22
N PHE A 51 8.88 12.28 5.14
CA PHE A 51 7.43 12.25 4.94
C PHE A 51 6.86 13.64 4.60
N ALA A 52 7.69 14.69 4.65
CA ALA A 52 7.33 16.07 4.33
C ALA A 52 7.83 16.54 2.95
N GLY A 53 8.49 15.66 2.19
CA GLY A 53 9.00 15.97 0.86
C GLY A 53 10.31 16.75 0.83
N ASP A 54 11.06 16.77 1.95
CA ASP A 54 12.36 17.45 2.03
C ASP A 54 13.40 16.81 1.10
N ASP A 55 14.38 17.60 0.64
CA ASP A 55 15.48 17.10 -0.19
C ASP A 55 16.34 16.09 0.57
N TRP A 56 16.64 14.96 -0.07
CA TRP A 56 17.35 13.85 0.57
C TRP A 56 18.78 14.22 1.00
N LYS A 57 19.46 15.14 0.31
CA LYS A 57 20.80 15.59 0.70
C LYS A 57 20.71 16.45 1.95
N GLU A 58 19.72 17.34 2.01
CA GLU A 58 19.47 18.17 3.19
C GLU A 58 19.12 17.32 4.41
N CYS A 59 18.27 16.29 4.25
CA CYS A 59 17.99 15.33 5.33
C CYS A 59 19.25 14.58 5.79
N ARG A 60 20.05 14.08 4.84
CA ARG A 60 21.28 13.35 5.15
C ARG A 60 22.28 14.24 5.89
N ASP A 61 22.50 15.46 5.40
CA ASP A 61 23.49 16.38 5.95
C ASP A 61 23.02 16.92 7.32
N HIS A 62 21.71 17.12 7.50
CA HIS A 62 21.08 17.41 8.79
C HIS A 62 21.38 16.32 9.84
N VAL A 63 21.22 15.04 9.46
CA VAL A 63 21.51 13.91 10.34
C VAL A 63 23.01 13.80 10.64
N LYS A 64 23.89 13.95 9.64
CA LYS A 64 25.34 13.95 9.84
C LYS A 64 25.80 15.05 10.80
N ALA A 65 25.29 16.27 10.62
CA ALA A 65 25.62 17.40 11.47
C ALA A 65 25.21 17.16 12.92
N LYS A 66 24.00 16.63 13.16
CA LYS A 66 23.52 16.31 14.52
C LYS A 66 24.25 15.14 15.17
N LEU A 67 24.74 14.19 14.39
CA LEU A 67 25.47 13.01 14.89
C LEU A 67 26.99 13.18 14.89
N GLY A 68 27.52 14.31 14.40
CA GLY A 68 28.96 14.58 14.34
C GLY A 68 29.71 13.64 13.38
N LEU A 69 29.08 13.23 12.27
CA LEU A 69 29.67 12.32 11.27
C LEU A 69 30.34 13.12 10.14
N SER A 70 31.58 12.77 9.76
CA SER A 70 32.33 13.36 8.63
C SER A 70 32.45 12.42 7.43
N ASP A 71 32.66 12.99 6.23
CA ASP A 71 32.68 12.30 4.93
C ASP A 71 34.01 11.61 4.56
N ASP A 72 34.73 11.02 5.52
CA ASP A 72 35.99 10.30 5.24
C ASP A 72 35.81 8.94 4.52
N ARG A 73 34.67 8.74 3.87
CA ARG A 73 34.46 7.69 2.86
C ARG A 73 33.67 8.26 1.69
N ALA A 74 34.18 8.03 0.48
CA ALA A 74 33.51 8.36 -0.77
C ALA A 74 32.04 7.91 -0.73
N ALA A 75 31.15 8.86 -1.00
CA ALA A 75 29.72 8.57 -1.11
C ALA A 75 29.50 7.46 -2.15
N PRO A 76 28.76 6.38 -1.83
CA PRO A 76 28.36 5.45 -2.86
C PRO A 76 27.49 6.21 -3.86
N ALA A 77 27.93 6.20 -5.11
CA ALA A 77 27.15 6.67 -6.24
C ALA A 77 25.77 6.01 -6.19
N ASN A 78 24.73 6.83 -6.38
CA ASN A 78 23.32 6.48 -6.57
C ASN A 78 23.11 4.98 -6.87
N GLN A 79 22.97 4.16 -5.82
CA GLN A 79 22.65 2.76 -6.00
C GLN A 79 21.15 2.69 -6.19
N ASN A 80 20.73 2.34 -7.41
CA ASN A 80 19.52 1.54 -7.60
C ASN A 80 19.50 0.52 -6.45
N PHE A 81 18.57 0.66 -5.50
CA PHE A 81 18.49 -0.22 -4.35
C PHE A 81 18.23 -1.63 -4.85
N ALA A 82 19.30 -2.42 -5.01
CA ALA A 82 19.18 -3.85 -4.86
C ALA A 82 18.61 -4.07 -3.44
N PRO A 83 17.51 -4.82 -3.29
CA PRO A 83 16.91 -5.00 -1.98
C PRO A 83 17.96 -5.59 -1.03
N ASP A 84 18.21 -4.91 0.08
CA ASP A 84 19.11 -5.38 1.14
C ASP A 84 18.67 -6.78 1.57
N HIS A 85 19.61 -7.72 1.72
CA HIS A 85 19.32 -9.08 2.12
C HIS A 85 18.47 -9.13 3.41
N SER A 86 18.65 -8.17 4.33
CA SER A 86 17.81 -8.04 5.53
C SER A 86 16.35 -7.71 5.22
N THR A 87 16.10 -6.86 4.23
CA THR A 87 14.75 -6.49 3.76
C THR A 87 14.07 -7.63 3.01
N ILE A 88 14.82 -8.41 2.23
CA ILE A 88 14.32 -9.62 1.56
C ILE A 88 13.88 -10.65 2.61
N VAL A 89 14.70 -10.87 3.65
CA VAL A 89 14.39 -11.83 4.72
C VAL A 89 13.20 -11.37 5.57
N ASP A 90 13.08 -10.08 5.86
CA ASP A 90 11.91 -9.53 6.57
C ASP A 90 10.63 -9.62 5.71
N GLU A 91 10.74 -9.34 4.42
CA GLU A 91 9.62 -9.44 3.50
C GLU A 91 9.13 -10.89 3.38
N ALA A 92 10.03 -11.84 3.11
CA ALA A 92 9.69 -13.26 3.04
C ALA A 92 9.00 -13.73 4.34
N ARG A 93 9.53 -13.33 5.50
CA ARG A 93 8.90 -13.62 6.80
C ARG A 93 7.49 -13.02 6.91
N ARG A 94 7.27 -11.81 6.42
CA ARG A 94 5.94 -11.16 6.43
C ARG A 94 4.97 -11.86 5.49
N VAL A 95 5.43 -12.32 4.32
CA VAL A 95 4.65 -13.15 3.39
C VAL A 95 4.26 -14.46 4.06
N ASP A 96 5.18 -15.14 4.76
CA ASP A 96 4.88 -16.37 5.50
C ASP A 96 3.83 -16.17 6.60
N ILE A 97 3.89 -15.05 7.32
CA ILE A 97 2.87 -14.72 8.33
C ILE A 97 1.51 -14.46 7.64
N ALA A 98 1.51 -13.75 6.52
CA ALA A 98 0.29 -13.50 5.74
C ALA A 98 -0.34 -14.82 5.25
N ALA A 99 0.47 -15.75 4.75
CA ALA A 99 0.00 -17.08 4.32
C ALA A 99 -0.62 -17.88 5.48
N ARG A 100 -0.03 -17.85 6.68
CA ARG A 100 -0.64 -18.48 7.87
C ARG A 100 -1.97 -17.84 8.25
N ILE A 101 -2.05 -16.51 8.24
CA ILE A 101 -3.31 -15.79 8.46
C ILE A 101 -4.37 -16.23 7.45
N TRP A 102 -4.01 -16.33 6.17
CA TRP A 102 -4.92 -16.78 5.11
C TRP A 102 -5.43 -18.20 5.35
N ALA A 103 -4.55 -19.11 5.76
CA ALA A 103 -4.92 -20.51 6.06
C ALA A 103 -5.90 -20.65 7.25
N GLU A 104 -5.94 -19.65 8.15
CA GLU A 104 -6.87 -19.59 9.29
C GLU A 104 -8.22 -18.92 8.94
N THR A 105 -8.43 -18.55 7.67
CA THR A 105 -9.69 -17.94 7.21
C THR A 105 -10.74 -18.96 6.80
N ILE A 106 -12.00 -18.52 6.81
CA ILE A 106 -13.17 -19.25 6.34
C ILE A 106 -13.90 -18.43 5.25
N PRO A 107 -14.73 -19.04 4.40
CA PRO A 107 -15.54 -18.31 3.41
C PRO A 107 -16.40 -17.20 4.04
N LEU A 108 -16.78 -16.20 3.23
CA LEU A 108 -17.58 -15.05 3.69
C LEU A 108 -19.00 -15.39 4.19
N PRO A 109 -19.77 -16.32 3.60
CA PRO A 109 -21.17 -16.49 3.95
C PRO A 109 -21.41 -16.76 5.45
N GLY A 110 -22.37 -16.04 6.04
CA GLY A 110 -22.73 -16.12 7.45
C GLY A 110 -21.74 -15.43 8.40
N THR A 111 -20.82 -14.61 7.91
CA THR A 111 -19.78 -13.97 8.73
C THR A 111 -20.00 -12.47 8.92
N LEU A 112 -19.23 -11.87 9.85
CA LEU A 112 -19.21 -10.41 10.03
C LEU A 112 -18.69 -9.68 8.79
N ALA A 113 -17.85 -10.32 7.95
CA ALA A 113 -17.38 -9.73 6.71
C ALA A 113 -18.48 -9.66 5.64
N GLU A 114 -19.34 -10.68 5.55
CA GLU A 114 -20.56 -10.60 4.72
C GLU A 114 -21.51 -9.52 5.24
N THR A 115 -21.70 -9.43 6.57
CA THR A 115 -22.50 -8.36 7.17
C THR A 115 -21.94 -6.98 6.83
N TYR A 116 -20.62 -6.82 6.87
CA TYR A 116 -19.92 -5.59 6.49
C TYR A 116 -20.19 -5.22 5.03
N LEU A 117 -19.99 -6.14 4.09
CA LEU A 117 -20.22 -5.87 2.67
C LEU A 117 -21.70 -5.55 2.40
N ASN A 118 -22.62 -6.34 2.96
CA ASN A 118 -24.06 -6.12 2.81
C ASN A 118 -24.49 -4.75 3.35
N SER A 119 -23.89 -4.29 4.45
CA SER A 119 -24.18 -2.95 5.00
C SER A 119 -23.78 -1.79 4.07
N ARG A 120 -22.95 -2.07 3.06
CA ARG A 120 -22.59 -1.14 1.98
C ARG A 120 -23.29 -1.46 0.64
N GLY A 121 -24.28 -2.35 0.64
CA GLY A 121 -24.93 -2.80 -0.61
C GLY A 121 -24.02 -3.64 -1.51
N LEU A 122 -22.93 -4.20 -0.97
CA LEU A 122 -21.95 -4.98 -1.71
C LEU A 122 -22.10 -6.46 -1.40
N SER A 123 -21.78 -7.30 -2.38
CA SER A 123 -21.66 -8.75 -2.23
C SER A 123 -20.47 -9.28 -3.02
N TYR A 124 -19.96 -10.44 -2.62
CA TYR A 124 -18.88 -11.13 -3.30
C TYR A 124 -18.99 -12.63 -3.06
N ASP A 125 -18.91 -13.41 -4.13
CA ASP A 125 -19.05 -14.87 -4.15
C ASP A 125 -17.75 -15.61 -4.48
N GLY A 126 -16.67 -14.88 -4.77
CA GLY A 126 -15.34 -15.45 -5.01
C GLY A 126 -14.57 -15.83 -3.74
N GLU A 127 -13.38 -16.38 -3.92
CA GLU A 127 -12.57 -16.98 -2.86
C GLU A 127 -11.47 -16.04 -2.35
N GLU A 128 -11.24 -14.92 -3.03
CA GLU A 128 -10.16 -13.98 -2.76
C GLU A 128 -10.43 -13.08 -1.55
N LEU A 129 -11.69 -13.02 -1.10
CA LEU A 129 -12.10 -12.40 0.16
C LEU A 129 -12.62 -13.49 1.10
N ARG A 130 -12.08 -13.52 2.32
CA ARG A 130 -12.44 -14.49 3.35
C ARG A 130 -12.52 -13.82 4.72
N PHE A 131 -12.95 -14.56 5.74
CA PHE A 131 -13.09 -14.05 7.11
C PHE A 131 -12.19 -14.82 8.08
N HIS A 132 -11.49 -14.11 8.97
CA HIS A 132 -10.74 -14.71 10.06
C HIS A 132 -11.50 -14.54 11.39
N PRO A 133 -12.14 -15.60 11.93
CA PRO A 133 -13.02 -15.49 13.09
C PRO A 133 -12.27 -15.09 14.37
N GLY A 134 -11.11 -15.70 14.63
CA GLY A 134 -10.33 -15.42 15.84
C GLY A 134 -9.83 -13.97 15.98
N ARG A 135 -9.74 -13.22 14.88
CA ARG A 135 -9.27 -11.83 14.85
C ARG A 135 -10.36 -10.83 14.41
N ARG A 136 -11.55 -11.33 14.05
CA ARG A 136 -12.68 -10.55 13.51
C ARG A 136 -12.22 -9.60 12.40
N MET A 137 -11.73 -10.17 11.31
CA MET A 137 -11.29 -9.39 10.16
C MET A 137 -11.68 -10.05 8.84
N MET A 138 -12.13 -9.24 7.88
CA MET A 138 -12.15 -9.64 6.47
C MET A 138 -10.69 -9.63 5.98
N VAL A 139 -10.32 -10.67 5.24
CA VAL A 139 -8.96 -10.89 4.73
C VAL A 139 -9.06 -11.04 3.22
N ALA A 140 -8.34 -10.20 2.49
CA ALA A 140 -8.22 -10.29 1.05
C ALA A 140 -6.82 -10.80 0.67
N MET A 141 -6.75 -11.78 -0.23
CA MET A 141 -5.48 -12.28 -0.75
C MET A 141 -4.80 -11.20 -1.60
N MET A 142 -3.56 -10.87 -1.28
CA MET A 142 -2.73 -10.00 -2.12
C MET A 142 -1.83 -10.86 -3.00
N THR A 143 -1.86 -10.59 -4.30
CA THR A 143 -1.05 -11.28 -5.31
C THR A 143 -0.26 -10.26 -6.14
N ASP A 144 0.92 -10.64 -6.61
CA ASP A 144 1.71 -9.78 -7.51
C ASP A 144 0.92 -9.51 -8.79
N ALA A 145 0.84 -8.26 -9.23
CA ALA A 145 0.08 -7.88 -10.43
C ALA A 145 0.60 -8.54 -11.72
N VAL A 146 1.89 -8.88 -11.78
CA VAL A 146 2.53 -9.45 -12.97
C VAL A 146 2.61 -10.97 -12.87
N THR A 147 3.08 -11.52 -11.74
CA THR A 147 3.32 -12.96 -11.62
C THR A 147 2.12 -13.75 -11.09
N GLY A 148 1.14 -13.08 -10.48
CA GLY A 148 0.00 -13.73 -9.83
C GLY A 148 0.35 -14.42 -8.51
N GLU A 149 1.62 -14.41 -8.10
CA GLU A 149 2.06 -15.12 -6.89
C GLU A 149 1.51 -14.46 -5.61
N PRO A 150 1.01 -15.24 -4.63
CA PRO A 150 0.61 -14.71 -3.34
C PRO A 150 1.76 -13.99 -2.64
N CYS A 151 1.52 -12.75 -2.23
CA CYS A 151 2.55 -11.89 -1.65
C CYS A 151 2.08 -11.18 -0.37
N GLY A 152 0.86 -11.42 0.10
CA GLY A 152 0.39 -10.83 1.34
C GLY A 152 -1.10 -11.00 1.58
N VAL A 153 -1.58 -10.29 2.60
CA VAL A 153 -3.02 -10.15 2.90
C VAL A 153 -3.36 -8.71 3.25
N HIS A 154 -4.46 -8.22 2.71
CA HIS A 154 -5.11 -6.99 3.16
C HIS A 154 -6.17 -7.35 4.20
N ARG A 155 -6.08 -6.74 5.39
CA ARG A 155 -6.93 -7.10 6.54
C ARG A 155 -7.81 -5.92 6.92
N THR A 156 -9.12 -6.09 6.84
CA THR A 156 -10.11 -5.12 7.31
C THR A 156 -10.65 -5.62 8.64
N PHE A 157 -10.27 -4.96 9.74
CA PHE A 157 -10.71 -5.33 11.09
C PHE A 157 -12.12 -4.85 11.34
N LEU A 158 -12.94 -5.70 11.97
CA LEU A 158 -14.35 -5.48 12.21
C LEU A 158 -14.67 -5.53 13.71
N ASP A 159 -15.64 -4.74 14.15
CA ASP A 159 -16.21 -4.84 15.49
C ASP A 159 -17.17 -6.03 15.61
N THR A 160 -17.83 -6.18 16.76
CA THR A 160 -18.80 -7.28 16.99
C THR A 160 -20.06 -7.18 16.13
N ASN A 161 -20.33 -6.03 15.53
CA ASN A 161 -21.50 -5.77 14.69
C ASN A 161 -21.14 -5.77 13.19
N GLY A 162 -19.90 -6.09 12.83
CA GLY A 162 -19.44 -6.08 11.44
C GLY A 162 -19.07 -4.69 10.92
N LYS A 163 -18.93 -3.68 11.78
CA LYS A 163 -18.47 -2.36 11.35
C LYS A 163 -16.95 -2.33 11.23
N LYS A 164 -16.45 -1.74 10.15
CA LYS A 164 -15.02 -1.51 9.92
C LYS A 164 -14.39 -0.61 11.00
N LEU A 165 -13.32 -1.10 11.59
CA LEU A 165 -12.50 -0.41 12.60
C LEU A 165 -11.22 0.17 12.01
N ASP A 166 -10.50 -0.63 11.22
CA ASP A 166 -9.22 -0.28 10.63
C ASP A 166 -8.90 -1.20 9.46
N ARG A 167 -7.92 -0.83 8.62
CA ARG A 167 -7.37 -1.69 7.57
C ARG A 167 -5.85 -1.71 7.59
N LYS A 168 -5.26 -2.90 7.44
CA LYS A 168 -3.80 -3.08 7.41
C LYS A 168 -3.37 -4.15 6.42
N MET A 169 -2.36 -3.84 5.62
CA MET A 169 -1.66 -4.83 4.80
C MET A 169 -0.61 -5.59 5.62
N LEU A 170 -0.32 -6.83 5.23
CA LEU A 170 0.81 -7.62 5.72
C LEU A 170 1.38 -8.42 4.54
N GLY A 171 2.69 -8.55 4.45
CA GLY A 171 3.40 -9.04 3.26
C GLY A 171 3.96 -7.90 2.43
N ARG A 172 4.21 -8.14 1.14
CA ARG A 172 4.72 -7.17 0.18
C ARG A 172 3.56 -6.37 -0.42
N ALA A 173 3.52 -5.07 -0.18
CA ALA A 173 2.50 -4.19 -0.75
C ALA A 173 2.86 -3.67 -2.15
N ARG A 174 4.16 -3.55 -2.46
CA ARG A 174 4.61 -3.01 -3.75
C ARG A 174 4.21 -3.94 -4.89
N GLY A 175 3.43 -3.43 -5.84
CA GLY A 175 2.97 -4.18 -7.02
C GLY A 175 1.91 -5.23 -6.72
N ALA A 176 1.34 -5.22 -5.51
CA ALA A 176 0.31 -6.18 -5.12
C ALA A 176 -1.09 -5.67 -5.48
N VAL A 177 -1.98 -6.59 -5.81
CA VAL A 177 -3.41 -6.36 -6.05
C VAL A 177 -4.25 -7.44 -5.37
N VAL A 178 -5.55 -7.18 -5.22
CA VAL A 178 -6.56 -8.20 -4.93
C VAL A 178 -7.31 -8.49 -6.22
N ARG A 179 -7.29 -9.75 -6.67
CA ARG A 179 -7.91 -10.19 -7.92
C ARG A 179 -9.36 -10.59 -7.70
N LEU A 180 -10.28 -9.63 -7.70
CA LEU A 180 -11.71 -9.93 -7.49
C LEU A 180 -12.33 -10.66 -8.69
N SER A 181 -11.67 -10.64 -9.83
CA SER A 181 -11.91 -11.54 -10.96
C SER A 181 -10.65 -12.35 -11.23
N SER A 182 -10.82 -13.63 -11.58
CA SER A 182 -9.72 -14.54 -11.81
C SER A 182 -8.92 -14.14 -13.06
N ASP A 183 -7.66 -14.55 -13.13
CA ASP A 183 -6.84 -14.33 -14.35
C ASP A 183 -7.45 -15.04 -15.58
N GLU A 184 -8.27 -16.09 -15.39
CA GLU A 184 -8.98 -16.80 -16.46
C GLU A 184 -10.08 -15.95 -17.10
N ASP A 185 -10.67 -15.03 -16.35
CA ASP A 185 -11.66 -14.07 -16.85
C ASP A 185 -11.02 -12.89 -17.60
N VAL A 186 -9.70 -12.70 -17.42
CA VAL A 186 -8.94 -11.61 -18.02
C VAL A 186 -8.52 -11.97 -19.44
N THR A 187 -9.16 -11.31 -20.40
CA THR A 187 -8.85 -11.42 -21.83
C THR A 187 -8.06 -10.21 -22.30
N THR A 188 -8.66 -9.31 -23.08
CA THR A 188 -7.99 -8.09 -23.59
C THR A 188 -8.29 -6.85 -22.76
N GLY A 189 -9.30 -6.89 -21.89
CA GLY A 189 -9.73 -5.77 -21.05
C GLY A 189 -9.60 -6.08 -19.56
N LEU A 190 -9.16 -5.09 -18.78
CA LEU A 190 -9.11 -5.17 -17.32
C LEU A 190 -9.63 -3.87 -16.70
N ALA A 191 -10.45 -3.99 -15.65
CA ALA A 191 -10.73 -2.87 -14.77
C ALA A 191 -9.85 -2.91 -13.52
N ILE A 192 -9.48 -1.73 -13.02
CA ILE A 192 -8.87 -1.59 -11.70
C ILE A 192 -9.60 -0.51 -10.89
N ALA A 193 -9.60 -0.67 -9.56
CA ALA A 193 -10.03 0.38 -8.64
C ALA A 193 -9.03 0.54 -7.49
N GLU A 194 -9.08 1.67 -6.80
CA GLU A 194 -8.22 1.89 -5.63
C GLU A 194 -8.56 0.92 -4.47
N GLY A 195 -9.84 0.82 -4.10
CA GLY A 195 -10.32 0.00 -2.99
C GLY A 195 -10.99 -1.32 -3.40
N ILE A 196 -11.08 -2.27 -2.46
CA ILE A 196 -11.86 -3.51 -2.64
C ILE A 196 -13.34 -3.17 -2.78
N GLU A 197 -13.83 -2.29 -1.92
CA GLU A 197 -15.22 -1.87 -1.90
C GLU A 197 -15.61 -1.15 -3.20
N THR A 198 -14.77 -0.23 -3.68
CA THR A 198 -14.93 0.45 -4.99
C THR A 198 -14.96 -0.57 -6.14
N ALA A 199 -14.02 -1.51 -6.16
CA ALA A 199 -13.97 -2.54 -7.20
C ALA A 199 -15.21 -3.47 -7.21
N LEU A 200 -15.78 -3.76 -6.03
CA LEU A 200 -17.02 -4.53 -5.93
C LEU A 200 -18.24 -3.73 -6.40
N ALA A 201 -18.28 -2.43 -6.11
CA ALA A 201 -19.40 -1.55 -6.43
C ALA A 201 -19.59 -1.29 -7.93
N VAL A 202 -18.51 -1.34 -8.71
CA VAL A 202 -18.56 -1.03 -10.14
C VAL A 202 -19.09 -2.22 -10.95
N PRO A 203 -19.89 -1.98 -12.02
CA PRO A 203 -20.48 -3.05 -12.83
C PRO A 203 -19.49 -3.65 -13.86
N PHE A 204 -18.20 -3.36 -13.73
CA PHE A 204 -17.18 -3.77 -14.68
C PHE A 204 -16.48 -5.04 -14.21
N ARG A 205 -16.35 -6.03 -15.09
CA ARG A 205 -15.56 -7.25 -14.87
C ARG A 205 -14.79 -7.57 -16.16
N PRO A 206 -13.58 -8.15 -16.08
CA PRO A 206 -12.85 -8.50 -14.86
C PRO A 206 -12.31 -7.26 -14.12
N VAL A 207 -12.21 -7.31 -12.79
CA VAL A 207 -11.75 -6.18 -11.96
C VAL A 207 -10.79 -6.60 -10.85
N TRP A 208 -9.72 -5.81 -10.65
CA TRP A 208 -8.79 -5.95 -9.54
C TRP A 208 -8.76 -4.69 -8.65
N ALA A 209 -8.45 -4.85 -7.36
CA ALA A 209 -8.26 -3.73 -6.44
C ALA A 209 -6.78 -3.49 -6.14
N CYS A 210 -6.32 -2.24 -6.27
CA CYS A 210 -4.92 -1.85 -6.08
C CYS A 210 -4.54 -1.55 -4.62
N LEU A 211 -5.52 -1.41 -3.72
CA LEU A 211 -5.38 -1.23 -2.26
C LEU A 211 -4.89 0.17 -1.80
N SER A 212 -4.44 1.04 -2.70
CA SER A 212 -4.10 2.44 -2.41
C SER A 212 -3.88 3.25 -3.70
N ALA A 213 -4.03 4.57 -3.63
CA ALA A 213 -3.71 5.48 -4.72
C ALA A 213 -2.26 5.30 -5.23
N GLY A 214 -1.29 5.13 -4.33
CA GLY A 214 0.11 4.91 -4.72
C GLY A 214 0.32 3.61 -5.50
N ALA A 215 -0.34 2.52 -5.10
CA ALA A 215 -0.28 1.24 -5.81
C ALA A 215 -1.02 1.30 -7.16
N MET A 216 -2.16 1.99 -7.23
CA MET A 216 -2.89 2.24 -8.47
C MET A 216 -2.04 3.07 -9.45
N SER A 217 -1.44 4.15 -8.98
CA SER A 217 -0.52 4.98 -9.77
C SER A 217 0.66 4.18 -10.31
N ALA A 218 1.19 3.23 -9.53
CA ALA A 218 2.31 2.37 -9.91
C ALA A 218 1.91 1.09 -10.65
N PHE A 219 0.63 0.88 -10.96
CA PHE A 219 0.15 -0.34 -11.61
C PHE A 219 0.87 -0.53 -12.97
N PRO A 220 1.48 -1.71 -13.21
CA PRO A 220 2.31 -1.93 -14.39
C PRO A 220 1.46 -2.12 -15.64
N VAL A 221 2.06 -1.87 -16.81
CA VAL A 221 1.46 -2.29 -18.09
C VAL A 221 1.62 -3.80 -18.20
N LEU A 222 0.50 -4.51 -18.32
CA LEU A 222 0.47 -5.96 -18.41
C LEU A 222 0.51 -6.42 -19.88
N ALA A 223 1.29 -7.45 -20.15
CA ALA A 223 1.31 -8.07 -21.47
C ALA A 223 -0.04 -8.75 -21.75
N GLY A 224 -0.54 -8.65 -22.98
CA GLY A 224 -1.82 -9.24 -23.40
C GLY A 224 -3.05 -8.37 -23.12
N ILE A 225 -2.96 -7.40 -22.22
CA ILE A 225 -4.06 -6.45 -21.97
C ILE A 225 -3.96 -5.29 -22.96
N GLU A 226 -5.05 -5.02 -23.65
CA GLU A 226 -5.18 -4.00 -24.69
C GLU A 226 -5.93 -2.77 -24.19
N ALA A 227 -6.87 -2.94 -23.26
CA ALA A 227 -7.67 -1.87 -22.67
C ALA A 227 -7.68 -1.93 -21.14
N LEU A 228 -7.47 -0.78 -20.48
CA LEU A 228 -7.59 -0.65 -19.03
C LEU A 228 -8.61 0.42 -18.66
N THR A 229 -9.57 0.06 -17.81
CA THR A 229 -10.53 0.98 -17.19
C THR A 229 -10.14 1.22 -15.74
N ILE A 230 -9.96 2.46 -15.34
CA ILE A 230 -9.57 2.84 -13.98
C ILE A 230 -10.74 3.53 -13.29
N PHE A 231 -11.22 2.96 -12.19
CA PHE A 231 -12.21 3.57 -11.31
C PHE A 231 -11.49 4.26 -10.15
N ALA A 232 -11.37 5.59 -10.24
CA ALA A 232 -10.71 6.40 -9.24
C ALA A 232 -11.69 6.79 -8.13
N ASP A 233 -11.24 6.75 -6.88
CA ASP A 233 -11.99 7.36 -5.78
C ASP A 233 -11.89 8.90 -5.93
N ASN A 234 -13.03 9.60 -5.87
CA ASN A 234 -13.09 11.07 -5.92
C ASN A 234 -12.90 11.63 -4.51
N ASP A 235 -11.70 11.45 -3.96
CA ASP A 235 -11.38 11.97 -2.63
C ASP A 235 -11.17 13.49 -2.66
N ALA A 236 -11.50 14.18 -1.57
CA ALA A 236 -11.37 15.64 -1.48
C ALA A 236 -9.92 16.15 -1.68
N SER A 237 -8.93 15.24 -1.56
CA SER A 237 -7.52 15.54 -1.80
C SER A 237 -7.14 15.52 -3.28
N GLY A 238 -7.95 14.89 -4.14
CA GLY A 238 -7.66 14.65 -5.55
C GLY A 238 -6.54 13.62 -5.79
N THR A 239 -6.08 12.92 -4.74
CA THR A 239 -4.96 11.98 -4.83
C THR A 239 -5.34 10.75 -5.66
N GLY A 240 -6.56 10.23 -5.48
CA GLY A 240 -7.05 9.07 -6.24
C GLY A 240 -7.10 9.36 -7.74
N ILE A 241 -7.67 10.50 -8.10
CA ILE A 241 -7.74 10.98 -9.49
C ILE A 241 -6.35 11.18 -10.08
N ALA A 242 -5.46 11.90 -9.39
CA ALA A 242 -4.09 12.12 -9.87
C ALA A 242 -3.32 10.80 -10.09
N ALA A 243 -3.50 9.83 -9.20
CA ALA A 243 -2.94 8.49 -9.34
C ALA A 243 -3.47 7.74 -10.57
N ALA A 244 -4.77 7.80 -10.81
CA ALA A 244 -5.41 7.19 -11.97
C ALA A 244 -4.89 7.79 -13.28
N HIS A 245 -4.77 9.12 -13.36
CA HIS A 245 -4.22 9.81 -14.54
C HIS A 245 -2.74 9.48 -14.79
N GLU A 246 -1.92 9.33 -13.75
CA GLU A 246 -0.53 8.88 -13.89
C GLU A 246 -0.44 7.46 -14.43
N CYS A 247 -1.25 6.53 -13.91
CA CYS A 247 -1.34 5.17 -14.44
C CYS A 247 -1.82 5.17 -15.89
N GLY A 248 -2.89 5.93 -16.18
CA GLY A 248 -3.45 6.07 -17.52
C GLY A 248 -2.43 6.62 -18.53
N ARG A 249 -1.64 7.63 -18.16
CA ARG A 249 -0.55 8.14 -19.02
C ARG A 249 0.47 7.05 -19.37
N ARG A 250 0.86 6.21 -18.40
CA ARG A 250 1.81 5.12 -18.63
C ARG A 250 1.27 4.08 -19.61
N TRP A 251 0.03 3.66 -19.43
CA TRP A 251 -0.62 2.69 -20.30
C TRP A 251 -0.88 3.25 -21.70
N HIS A 252 -1.32 4.51 -21.79
CA HIS A 252 -1.50 5.20 -23.07
C HIS A 252 -0.17 5.32 -23.84
N ALA A 253 0.92 5.67 -23.16
CA ALA A 253 2.25 5.72 -23.76
C ALA A 253 2.74 4.34 -24.25
N ALA A 254 2.21 3.25 -23.70
CA ALA A 254 2.45 1.89 -24.16
C ALA A 254 1.49 1.44 -25.29
N GLY A 255 0.70 2.36 -25.84
CA GLY A 255 -0.23 2.10 -26.95
C GLY A 255 -1.49 1.35 -26.54
N ARG A 256 -1.89 1.41 -25.26
CA ARG A 256 -3.10 0.76 -24.75
C ARG A 256 -4.27 1.74 -24.70
N GLU A 257 -5.48 1.21 -24.85
CA GLU A 257 -6.71 1.96 -24.64
C GLU A 257 -6.93 2.23 -23.15
N ILE A 258 -7.32 3.46 -22.81
CA ILE A 258 -7.49 3.87 -21.41
C ILE A 258 -8.78 4.65 -21.22
N THR A 259 -9.56 4.22 -20.22
CA THR A 259 -10.69 4.95 -19.68
C THR A 259 -10.45 5.22 -18.20
N VAL A 260 -10.59 6.48 -17.77
CA VAL A 260 -10.62 6.84 -16.34
C VAL A 260 -12.04 7.27 -16.01
N ALA A 261 -12.69 6.55 -15.10
CA ALA A 261 -14.03 6.82 -14.62
C ALA A 261 -13.96 7.43 -13.22
N GLU A 262 -14.70 8.52 -13.02
CA GLU A 262 -14.74 9.31 -11.79
C GLU A 262 -16.21 9.48 -11.36
N PRO A 263 -16.54 9.35 -10.06
CA PRO A 263 -17.85 9.72 -9.52
C PRO A 263 -18.15 11.20 -9.75
N VAL A 264 -19.40 11.51 -10.10
CA VAL A 264 -19.85 12.87 -10.50
C VAL A 264 -19.70 13.89 -9.36
N ASP A 265 -19.87 13.45 -8.12
CA ASP A 265 -19.82 14.31 -6.93
C ASP A 265 -18.49 14.18 -6.19
N ALA A 266 -17.88 15.33 -5.85
CA ALA A 266 -16.64 15.39 -5.10
C ALA A 266 -16.83 14.86 -3.68
N GLY A 267 -15.97 13.93 -3.25
CA GLY A 267 -16.03 13.31 -1.92
C GLY A 267 -16.90 12.06 -1.82
N VAL A 268 -17.51 11.61 -2.92
CA VAL A 268 -18.30 10.38 -3.00
C VAL A 268 -17.47 9.32 -3.71
N ASP A 269 -17.25 8.15 -3.08
CA ASP A 269 -16.64 7.00 -3.73
C ASP A 269 -17.72 6.13 -4.42
N PHE A 270 -17.35 5.26 -5.38
CA PHE A 270 -18.33 4.42 -6.08
C PHE A 270 -19.09 3.47 -5.12
N ALA A 271 -18.51 3.13 -3.97
CA ALA A 271 -19.14 2.27 -2.99
C ALA A 271 -20.21 3.01 -2.15
N ASP A 272 -20.09 4.32 -1.99
CA ASP A 272 -21.08 5.16 -1.32
C ASP A 272 -22.33 5.37 -2.20
N VAL A 273 -22.16 5.52 -3.53
CA VAL A 273 -23.28 5.65 -4.49
C VAL A 273 -24.20 4.42 -4.49
N VAL A 274 -23.63 3.22 -4.36
CA VAL A 274 -24.41 1.96 -4.33
C VAL A 274 -25.21 1.82 -3.04
N GLY A 275 -24.68 2.33 -1.91
CA GLY A 275 -25.36 2.29 -0.61
C GLY A 275 -26.57 3.22 -0.49
N GLU A 276 -26.65 4.29 -1.29
CA GLU A 276 -27.78 5.23 -1.29
C GLU A 276 -28.95 4.80 -2.20
N ALA A 277 -28.71 3.85 -3.11
CA ALA A 277 -29.69 3.40 -4.10
C ALA A 277 -30.48 2.13 -3.68
N ALA A 278 -30.25 1.60 -2.48
CA ALA A 278 -30.81 0.33 -1.98
C ALA A 278 -31.91 0.52 -0.92
#